data_AF-A0A0S7BI87-F1
#
_entry.id   AF-A0A0S7BI87-F1
#
_cell.length_a   1.000
_cell.length_b   1.000
_cell.length_c   1.000
_cell.angle_alpha   90.00
_cell.angle_beta   90.00
_cell.angle_gamma   90.00
#
_symmetry.space_group_name_H-M   'P 1'
#
loop_
_entity.id
_entity.type
_entity.pdbx_description
1 polymer ?
#
loop_
_entity_poly.entity_id
_entity_poly.type
_entity_poly.pdbx_seq_one_letter_code
_entity_poly.pdbx_strand_id
1 'polypeptide(L)'
;MERLGKKALMRITQRSTFETPAIHLEDGPIIISGPLWKWDWVSKLRDGLLPAFVMQLLILVPSLLILPIQNRFSRPGLLVYMLILLAGGVVTLERSLPENRPMVRRAWYGLSGGMLTWMALEVTDRLSGAGLTSLNAVPFILILGLISTILWRRVFPLPVRWFMLVFFLNWISRFLISGEEFLAGYFPQVELAYWITAGLGGLGIVISLISIIWRSRERIQRMRMAIGLWFSTLVVLEVLLAILL
;
A
#
# COMPACT_ATOMS: atom_id res chain seq x y z
N MET A 1 -50.89 24.31 39.21
CA MET A 1 -50.09 24.47 37.98
C MET A 1 -48.85 23.56 37.90
N GLU A 2 -48.65 22.63 38.84
CA GLU A 2 -47.40 21.86 38.95
C GLU A 2 -47.36 20.50 38.21
N ARG A 3 -48.49 20.04 37.66
CA ARG A 3 -48.60 18.71 37.04
C ARG A 3 -48.32 18.68 35.52
N LEU A 4 -48.16 19.84 34.88
CA LEU A 4 -47.91 19.92 33.43
C LEU A 4 -46.40 19.86 33.08
N GLY A 5 -45.50 20.18 34.01
CA GLY A 5 -44.04 20.16 33.77
C GLY A 5 -43.43 18.75 33.68
N LYS A 6 -43.95 17.76 34.42
CA LYS A 6 -43.40 16.39 34.45
C LYS A 6 -43.61 15.62 33.14
N LYS A 7 -44.69 15.89 32.39
CA LYS A 7 -44.94 15.23 31.10
C LYS A 7 -44.07 15.78 29.96
N ALA A 8 -43.65 17.05 30.05
CA ALA A 8 -42.74 17.64 29.07
C ALA A 8 -41.31 17.11 29.24
N LEU A 9 -40.85 16.93 30.48
CA LEU A 9 -39.51 16.39 30.75
C LEU A 9 -39.38 14.92 30.29
N MET A 10 -40.42 14.09 30.49
CA MET A 10 -40.41 12.70 30.04
C MET A 10 -40.33 12.53 28.52
N ARG A 11 -40.87 13.47 27.73
CA ARG A 11 -40.76 13.41 26.26
C ARG A 11 -39.39 13.82 25.72
N ILE A 12 -38.63 14.63 26.47
CA ILE A 12 -37.29 15.04 26.04
C ILE A 12 -36.28 13.90 26.29
N THR A 13 -36.41 13.16 27.40
CA THR A 13 -35.57 11.99 27.68
C THR A 13 -35.82 10.81 26.73
N GLN A 14 -37.02 10.72 26.16
CA GLN A 14 -37.39 9.64 25.23
C GLN A 14 -36.99 9.93 23.77
N ARG A 15 -36.55 11.16 23.46
CA ARG A 15 -36.13 11.54 22.10
C ARG A 15 -34.62 11.44 21.87
N SER A 16 -33.82 11.26 22.93
CA SER A 16 -32.38 10.99 22.82
C SER A 16 -32.04 9.50 22.66
N THR A 17 -33.05 8.63 22.60
CA THR A 17 -32.93 7.18 22.36
C THR A 17 -33.37 6.78 20.94
N PHE A 18 -33.37 7.70 19.98
CA PHE A 18 -33.13 7.32 18.60
C PHE A 18 -31.62 7.14 18.40
N GLU A 19 -31.09 6.13 19.09
CA GLU A 19 -29.92 5.43 18.58
C GLU A 19 -30.33 4.97 17.18
N THR A 20 -29.73 5.60 16.17
CA THR A 20 -29.62 5.01 14.84
C THR A 20 -29.33 3.53 15.07
N PRO A 21 -30.16 2.58 14.61
CA PRO A 21 -29.88 1.18 14.82
C PRO A 21 -28.48 0.97 14.28
N ALA A 22 -27.54 0.74 15.20
CA ALA A 22 -26.22 0.32 14.84
C ALA A 22 -26.48 -0.96 14.09
N ILE A 23 -26.38 -0.89 12.76
CA ILE A 23 -26.28 -2.06 11.93
C ILE A 23 -24.97 -2.67 12.38
N HIS A 24 -25.05 -3.47 13.46
CA HIS A 24 -24.12 -4.51 13.76
C HIS A 24 -24.19 -5.41 12.55
N LEU A 25 -23.39 -5.06 11.54
CA LEU A 25 -22.89 -6.03 10.58
C LEU A 25 -22.19 -7.04 11.47
N GLU A 26 -22.92 -8.09 11.82
CA GLU A 26 -22.34 -9.27 12.42
C GLU A 26 -21.18 -9.64 11.52
N ASP A 27 -19.96 -9.41 12.00
CA ASP A 27 -18.75 -10.11 11.58
C ASP A 27 -18.86 -11.60 11.99
N GLY A 28 -20.07 -12.17 11.90
CA GLY A 28 -20.34 -13.58 12.03
C GLY A 28 -19.75 -14.28 10.81
N PRO A 29 -19.00 -15.37 11.01
CA PRO A 29 -18.54 -16.17 9.89
C PRO A 29 -19.77 -16.62 9.11
N ILE A 30 -19.86 -16.25 7.83
CA ILE A 30 -20.87 -16.80 6.93
C ILE A 30 -20.61 -18.31 6.90
N ILE A 31 -21.42 -19.08 7.62
CA ILE A 31 -21.32 -20.55 7.65
C ILE A 31 -21.92 -21.04 6.33
N ILE A 32 -21.09 -21.09 5.30
CA ILE A 32 -21.46 -21.66 4.00
C ILE A 32 -21.41 -23.18 4.16
N SER A 33 -22.57 -23.82 4.31
CA SER A 33 -22.72 -25.27 4.31
C SER A 33 -22.62 -25.82 2.88
N GLY A 34 -21.40 -25.87 2.36
CA GLY A 34 -21.01 -26.60 1.15
C GLY A 34 -19.76 -27.44 1.43
N PRO A 35 -19.14 -28.11 0.44
CA PRO A 35 -17.87 -28.80 0.65
C PRO A 35 -16.80 -27.77 1.03
N LEU A 36 -16.64 -27.57 2.35
CA LEU A 36 -15.90 -26.49 3.01
C LEU A 36 -14.48 -26.32 2.46
N TRP A 37 -13.88 -27.44 2.04
CA TRP A 37 -12.51 -27.44 1.53
C TRP A 37 -12.35 -26.56 0.28
N LYS A 38 -13.21 -26.67 -0.75
CA LYS A 38 -13.01 -25.92 -2.01
C LYS A 38 -13.21 -24.41 -1.84
N TRP A 39 -14.15 -24.00 -0.99
CA TRP A 39 -14.48 -22.58 -0.78
C TRP A 39 -13.46 -21.87 0.11
N ASP A 40 -12.82 -22.58 1.03
CA ASP A 40 -11.73 -22.04 1.86
C ASP A 40 -10.49 -21.68 1.03
N TRP A 41 -10.16 -22.46 0.00
CA TRP A 41 -9.04 -22.13 -0.90
C TRP A 41 -9.31 -20.87 -1.72
N VAL A 42 -10.51 -20.75 -2.30
CA VAL A 42 -10.87 -19.58 -3.11
C VAL A 42 -10.90 -18.31 -2.27
N SER A 43 -11.42 -18.37 -1.04
CA SER A 43 -11.44 -17.20 -0.15
C SER A 43 -10.04 -16.79 0.31
N LYS A 44 -9.15 -17.74 0.62
CA LYS A 44 -7.74 -17.45 0.96
C LYS A 44 -6.98 -16.84 -0.20
N LEU A 45 -7.17 -17.40 -1.40
CA LEU A 45 -6.51 -16.91 -2.60
C LEU A 45 -7.05 -15.54 -2.99
N ARG A 46 -8.37 -15.31 -2.91
CA ARG A 46 -8.95 -13.97 -3.13
C ARG A 46 -8.44 -12.97 -2.09
N ASP A 47 -8.47 -13.30 -0.81
CA ASP A 47 -8.11 -12.33 0.24
C ASP A 47 -6.59 -12.04 0.32
N GLY A 48 -5.74 -12.93 -0.21
CA GLY A 48 -4.28 -12.75 -0.22
C GLY A 48 -3.70 -12.31 -1.58
N LEU A 49 -4.21 -12.85 -2.69
CA LEU A 49 -3.74 -12.51 -4.04
C LEU A 49 -4.35 -11.20 -4.54
N LEU A 50 -5.62 -10.92 -4.21
CA LEU A 50 -6.29 -9.69 -4.66
C LEU A 50 -5.57 -8.43 -4.16
N PRO A 51 -5.14 -8.31 -2.88
CA PRO A 51 -4.32 -7.17 -2.47
C PRO A 51 -3.03 -7.03 -3.24
N ALA A 52 -2.27 -8.10 -3.44
CA ALA A 52 -1.03 -8.05 -4.22
C ALA A 52 -1.29 -7.59 -5.66
N PHE A 53 -2.35 -8.09 -6.28
CA PHE A 53 -2.75 -7.73 -7.64
C PHE A 53 -3.22 -6.27 -7.74
N VAL A 54 -4.07 -5.81 -6.82
CA VAL A 54 -4.52 -4.41 -6.76
C VAL A 54 -3.34 -3.47 -6.53
N MET A 55 -2.42 -3.85 -5.65
CA MET A 55 -1.17 -3.14 -5.40
C MET A 55 -0.31 -3.04 -6.67
N GLN A 56 -0.19 -4.13 -7.43
CA GLN A 56 0.50 -4.13 -8.71
C GLN A 56 -0.16 -3.17 -9.71
N LEU A 57 -1.49 -3.19 -9.80
CA LEU A 57 -2.24 -2.27 -10.68
C LEU A 57 -2.08 -0.80 -10.26
N LEU A 58 -2.06 -0.52 -8.95
CA LEU A 58 -1.85 0.83 -8.41
C LEU A 58 -0.47 1.41 -8.73
N ILE A 59 0.48 0.58 -9.14
CA ILE A 59 1.79 1.03 -9.62
C ILE A 59 1.82 1.04 -11.14
N LEU A 60 1.43 -0.06 -11.78
CA LEU A 60 1.49 -0.16 -13.23
C LEU A 60 0.62 0.89 -13.92
N VAL A 61 -0.62 1.09 -13.47
CA VAL A 61 -1.54 2.02 -14.13
C VAL A 61 -1.00 3.45 -14.07
N PRO A 62 -0.59 4.01 -12.91
CA PRO A 62 0.00 5.33 -12.90
C PRO A 62 1.30 5.43 -13.69
N SER A 63 2.21 4.46 -13.59
CA SER A 63 3.47 4.46 -14.35
C SER A 63 3.23 4.48 -15.86
N LEU A 64 2.26 3.70 -16.35
CA LEU A 64 1.89 3.65 -17.77
C LEU A 64 1.24 4.95 -18.25
N LEU A 65 0.57 5.70 -17.37
CA LEU A 65 -0.05 6.99 -17.70
C LEU A 65 0.96 8.13 -17.78
N ILE A 66 2.16 8.00 -17.22
CA ILE A 66 3.19 9.07 -17.25
C ILE A 66 3.53 9.45 -18.70
N LEU A 67 3.88 8.46 -19.54
CA LEU A 67 4.28 8.67 -20.93
C LEU A 67 3.19 9.35 -21.80
N PRO A 68 1.93 8.88 -21.84
CA PRO A 68 0.90 9.53 -22.64
C PRO A 68 0.56 10.94 -22.14
N ILE A 69 0.59 11.17 -20.82
CA ILE A 69 0.39 12.51 -20.26
C ILE A 69 1.53 13.45 -20.68
N GLN A 70 2.78 12.98 -20.57
CA GLN A 70 3.95 13.74 -20.98
C GLN A 70 3.91 14.09 -22.48
N ASN A 71 3.53 13.13 -23.33
CA ASN A 71 3.46 13.33 -24.78
C ASN A 71 2.34 14.31 -25.19
N ARG A 72 1.21 14.32 -24.47
CA ARG A 72 0.04 15.14 -24.82
C ARG A 72 0.02 16.53 -24.17
N PHE A 73 0.49 16.63 -22.93
CA PHE A 73 0.35 17.83 -22.09
C PHE A 73 1.71 18.38 -21.61
N SER A 74 2.83 17.75 -21.99
CA SER A 74 4.19 18.16 -21.64
C SER A 74 4.41 18.25 -20.12
N ARG A 75 5.40 19.05 -19.67
CA ARG A 75 5.73 19.22 -18.25
C ARG A 75 4.57 19.75 -17.37
N PRO A 76 3.76 20.74 -17.81
CA PRO A 76 2.63 21.21 -17.00
C PRO A 76 1.61 20.10 -16.70
N GLY A 77 1.34 19.22 -17.68
CA GLY A 77 0.45 18.08 -17.48
C GLY A 77 0.94 17.09 -16.42
N LEU A 78 2.25 16.82 -16.40
CA LEU A 78 2.86 15.98 -15.36
C LEU A 78 2.76 16.60 -13.97
N LEU A 79 2.85 17.93 -13.85
CA LEU A 79 2.70 18.63 -12.57
C LEU A 79 1.28 18.47 -12.03
N VAL A 80 0.26 18.70 -12.88
CA VAL A 80 -1.14 18.47 -12.50
C VAL A 80 -1.38 17.01 -12.12
N TYR A 81 -0.81 16.08 -12.88
CA TYR A 81 -0.91 14.66 -12.61
C TYR A 81 -0.29 14.28 -11.25
N MET A 82 0.89 14.81 -10.94
CA MET A 82 1.56 14.64 -9.65
C MET A 82 0.71 15.17 -8.50
N LEU A 83 0.11 16.35 -8.64
CA LEU A 83 -0.78 16.91 -7.63
C LEU A 83 -2.04 16.05 -7.42
N ILE A 84 -2.61 15.47 -8.47
CA ILE A 84 -3.74 14.54 -8.37
C ILE A 84 -3.35 13.29 -7.59
N LEU A 85 -2.20 12.68 -7.91
CA LEU A 85 -1.69 11.51 -7.20
C LEU A 85 -1.41 11.82 -5.73
N LEU A 86 -0.76 12.96 -5.46
CA LEU A 86 -0.44 13.39 -4.10
C LEU A 86 -1.71 13.68 -3.28
N ALA A 87 -2.67 14.42 -3.85
CA ALA A 87 -3.95 14.68 -3.22
C ALA A 87 -4.72 13.37 -2.96
N GLY A 88 -4.72 12.44 -3.91
CA GLY A 88 -5.26 11.09 -3.73
C GLY A 88 -4.59 10.34 -2.59
N GLY A 89 -3.27 10.41 -2.49
CA GLY A 89 -2.48 9.83 -1.41
C GLY A 89 -2.83 10.40 -0.03
N VAL A 90 -2.93 11.72 0.08
CA VAL A 90 -3.28 12.42 1.33
C VAL A 90 -4.73 12.13 1.74
N VAL A 91 -5.69 12.21 0.81
CA VAL A 91 -7.11 11.94 1.08
C VAL A 91 -7.33 10.49 1.49
N THR A 92 -6.64 9.54 0.86
CA THR A 92 -6.72 8.13 1.27
C THR A 92 -6.09 7.92 2.65
N LEU A 93 -4.95 8.54 2.94
CA LEU A 93 -4.34 8.50 4.27
C LEU A 93 -5.24 9.10 5.34
N GLU A 94 -5.83 10.27 5.11
CA GLU A 94 -6.78 10.91 6.02
C GLU A 94 -7.97 9.98 6.31
N ARG A 95 -8.55 9.38 5.27
CA ARG A 95 -9.65 8.41 5.37
C ARG A 95 -9.28 7.12 6.11
N SER A 96 -7.99 6.85 6.31
CA SER A 96 -7.50 5.70 7.06
C SER A 96 -7.46 5.94 8.58
N LEU A 97 -7.42 7.20 9.01
CA LEU A 97 -7.22 7.57 10.41
C LEU A 97 -8.45 7.33 11.31
N PRO A 98 -9.70 7.68 10.91
CA PRO A 98 -10.87 7.51 11.78
C PRO A 98 -11.05 6.08 12.28
N GLU A 99 -11.28 5.92 13.58
CA GLU A 99 -11.40 4.61 14.25
C GLU A 99 -12.71 3.89 13.98
N ASN A 100 -13.74 4.60 13.51
CA ASN A 100 -15.09 4.07 13.22
C ASN A 100 -15.16 3.11 12.02
N ARG A 101 -14.03 2.63 11.50
CA ARG A 101 -13.96 1.78 10.30
C ARG A 101 -13.25 0.47 10.62
N PRO A 102 -13.64 -0.65 9.98
CA PRO A 102 -12.99 -1.93 10.19
C PRO A 102 -11.50 -1.84 9.85
N MET A 103 -10.66 -2.49 10.68
CA MET A 103 -9.20 -2.40 10.60
C MET A 103 -8.65 -2.74 9.21
N VAL A 104 -9.24 -3.74 8.54
CA VAL A 104 -8.86 -4.15 7.19
C VAL A 104 -9.03 -2.99 6.19
N ARG A 105 -10.17 -2.30 6.23
CA ARG A 105 -10.45 -1.18 5.32
C ARG A 105 -9.50 0.00 5.57
N ARG A 106 -9.18 0.27 6.83
CA ARG A 106 -8.20 1.30 7.20
C ARG A 106 -6.80 0.95 6.67
N ALA A 107 -6.39 -0.31 6.79
CA ALA A 107 -5.13 -0.78 6.24
C ALA A 107 -5.05 -0.58 4.71
N TRP A 108 -6.15 -0.84 3.99
CA TRP A 108 -6.22 -0.64 2.54
C TRP A 108 -6.04 0.83 2.13
N TYR A 109 -6.67 1.74 2.88
CA TYR A 109 -6.46 3.17 2.68
C TYR A 109 -5.02 3.60 2.97
N GLY A 110 -4.38 3.01 3.99
CA GLY A 110 -2.95 3.20 4.25
C GLY A 110 -2.07 2.73 3.08
N LEU A 111 -2.28 1.50 2.58
CA LEU A 111 -1.51 0.94 1.46
C LEU A 111 -1.66 1.79 0.20
N SER A 112 -2.91 2.08 -0.19
CA SER A 112 -3.20 2.89 -1.39
C SER A 112 -2.63 4.30 -1.26
N GLY A 113 -2.72 4.92 -0.08
CA GLY A 113 -2.10 6.22 0.17
C GLY A 113 -0.58 6.19 -0.01
N GLY A 114 0.08 5.17 0.54
CA GLY A 114 1.53 5.00 0.42
C GLY A 114 1.97 4.84 -1.03
N MET A 115 1.23 4.04 -1.81
CA MET A 115 1.46 3.87 -3.24
C MET A 115 1.27 5.16 -4.02
N LEU A 116 0.13 5.83 -3.88
CA LEU A 116 -0.16 7.06 -4.62
C LEU A 116 0.86 8.16 -4.30
N THR A 117 1.29 8.26 -3.03
CA THR A 117 2.32 9.21 -2.61
C THR A 117 3.67 8.85 -3.20
N TRP A 118 4.02 7.57 -3.26
CA TRP A 118 5.21 7.11 -3.96
C TRP A 118 5.16 7.44 -5.46
N MET A 119 4.03 7.20 -6.14
CA MET A 119 3.89 7.53 -7.56
C MET A 119 3.99 9.04 -7.80
N ALA A 120 3.43 9.87 -6.92
CA ALA A 120 3.60 11.32 -6.99
C ALA A 120 5.07 11.73 -6.88
N LEU A 121 5.82 11.06 -6.00
CA LEU A 121 7.26 11.27 -5.85
C LEU A 121 8.01 10.84 -7.12
N GLU A 122 7.71 9.67 -7.69
CA GLU A 122 8.30 9.20 -8.97
C GLU A 122 8.05 10.18 -10.12
N VAL A 123 6.84 10.76 -10.22
CA VAL A 123 6.55 11.79 -11.23
C VAL A 123 7.36 13.06 -10.98
N THR A 124 7.54 13.44 -9.71
CA THR A 124 8.37 14.60 -9.31
C THR A 124 9.83 14.41 -9.70
N ASP A 125 10.34 13.18 -9.60
CA ASP A 125 11.70 12.86 -10.02
C ASP A 125 11.92 13.10 -11.51
N ARG A 126 11.01 12.56 -12.34
CA ARG A 126 11.05 12.74 -13.79
C ARG A 126 10.90 14.19 -14.22
N LEU A 127 10.18 15.00 -13.43
CA LEU A 127 10.01 16.44 -13.67
C LEU A 127 11.27 17.25 -13.35
N SER A 128 11.91 16.96 -12.22
CA SER A 128 13.05 17.72 -11.71
C SER A 128 14.38 17.27 -12.32
N GLY A 129 14.47 16.01 -12.75
CA GLY A 129 15.74 15.38 -13.11
C GLY A 129 16.70 15.28 -11.91
N ALA A 130 16.22 15.51 -10.69
CA ALA A 130 17.04 15.57 -9.49
C ALA A 130 17.53 14.17 -9.03
N GLY A 131 16.91 13.10 -9.52
CA GLY A 131 17.22 11.72 -9.17
C GLY A 131 16.83 11.43 -7.72
N LEU A 132 15.72 10.73 -7.48
CA LEU A 132 15.34 10.26 -6.13
C LEU A 132 16.33 9.24 -5.58
N THR A 133 17.04 8.56 -6.47
CA THR A 133 18.15 7.67 -6.17
C THR A 133 19.52 8.36 -6.26
N SER A 134 19.55 9.68 -6.48
CA SER A 134 20.80 10.44 -6.45
C SER A 134 21.43 10.39 -5.06
N LEU A 135 22.76 10.46 -5.04
CA LEU A 135 23.55 10.46 -3.81
C LEU A 135 23.11 11.55 -2.81
N ASN A 136 22.51 12.63 -3.30
CA ASN A 136 22.04 13.75 -2.49
C ASN A 136 20.67 13.48 -1.84
N ALA A 137 19.79 12.71 -2.50
CA ALA A 137 18.46 12.38 -1.99
C ALA A 137 18.46 11.22 -1.00
N VAL A 138 19.39 10.25 -1.16
CA VAL A 138 19.48 9.06 -0.31
C VAL A 138 19.60 9.40 1.19
N PRO A 139 20.48 10.32 1.64
CA PRO A 139 20.56 10.68 3.06
C PRO A 139 19.24 11.21 3.63
N PHE A 140 18.50 12.01 2.85
CA PHE A 140 17.21 12.55 3.30
C PHE A 140 16.18 11.44 3.50
N ILE A 141 16.08 10.50 2.55
CA ILE A 141 15.15 9.38 2.64
C ILE A 141 15.56 8.41 3.76
N LEU A 142 16.86 8.20 3.97
CA LEU A 142 17.37 7.42 5.10
C LEU A 142 17.02 8.05 6.46
N ILE A 143 17.18 9.37 6.60
CA ILE A 143 16.78 10.10 7.81
C ILE A 143 15.27 9.96 8.04
N LEU A 144 14.46 10.14 6.98
CA LEU A 144 13.02 9.96 7.03
C LEU A 144 12.66 8.52 7.47
N GLY A 145 13.34 7.52 6.92
CA GLY A 145 13.18 6.10 7.26
C GLY A 145 13.56 5.79 8.70
N LEU A 146 14.63 6.40 9.22
CA LEU A 146 15.06 6.23 10.60
C LEU A 146 14.06 6.84 11.58
N ILE A 147 13.61 8.08 11.32
CA ILE A 147 12.55 8.74 12.10
C ILE A 147 11.29 7.87 12.10
N SER A 148 10.89 7.39 10.92
CA SER A 148 9.72 6.52 10.77
C SER A 148 9.84 5.22 11.56
N THR A 149 11.05 4.63 11.60
CA THR A 149 11.34 3.41 12.36
C THR A 149 11.26 3.63 13.86
N ILE A 150 11.77 4.77 14.36
CA ILE A 150 11.67 5.15 15.79
C ILE A 150 10.20 5.35 16.19
N LEU A 151 9.43 6.06 15.36
CA LEU A 151 8.01 6.33 15.60
C LEU A 151 7.10 5.10 15.39
N TRP A 152 7.62 4.06 14.72
CA TRP A 152 6.86 2.90 14.26
C TRP A 152 6.04 2.23 15.37
N ARG A 153 6.69 1.86 16.48
CA ARG A 153 6.03 1.15 17.58
C ARG A 153 5.23 2.07 18.49
N ARG A 154 5.69 3.31 18.66
CA ARG A 154 5.23 4.22 19.72
C ARG A 154 4.09 5.13 19.30
N VAL A 155 4.11 5.64 18.06
CA VAL A 155 3.22 6.73 17.64
C VAL A 155 2.30 6.34 16.49
N PHE A 156 2.79 5.54 15.53
CA PHE A 156 2.02 5.30 14.32
C PHE A 156 0.87 4.31 14.54
N PRO A 157 -0.38 4.68 14.18
CA PRO A 157 -1.47 3.73 14.10
C PRO A 157 -1.24 2.76 12.93
N LEU A 158 -1.89 1.60 12.97
CA LEU A 158 -1.69 0.53 11.97
C LEU A 158 -1.77 1.02 10.50
N PRO A 159 -2.71 1.91 10.10
CA PRO A 159 -2.80 2.37 8.72
C PRO A 159 -1.59 3.21 8.27
N VAL A 160 -1.07 4.05 9.16
CA VAL A 160 0.13 4.87 8.88
C VAL A 160 1.36 3.97 8.77
N ARG A 161 1.42 2.89 9.56
CA ARG A 161 2.46 1.86 9.40
C ARG A 161 2.40 1.24 8.01
N TRP A 162 1.22 0.87 7.52
CA TRP A 162 1.06 0.32 6.17
C TRP A 162 1.46 1.30 5.07
N PHE A 163 1.05 2.56 5.22
CA PHE A 163 1.45 3.65 4.33
C PHE A 163 2.97 3.75 4.22
N MET A 164 3.65 3.86 5.37
CA MET A 164 5.10 4.01 5.43
C MET A 164 5.82 2.77 4.91
N LEU A 165 5.33 1.57 5.23
CA LEU A 165 5.92 0.33 4.73
C LEU A 165 5.95 0.31 3.21
N VAL A 166 4.81 0.56 2.56
CA VAL A 166 4.71 0.47 1.10
C VAL A 166 5.51 1.58 0.44
N PHE A 167 5.49 2.79 1.01
CA PHE A 167 6.30 3.89 0.53
C PHE A 167 7.80 3.54 0.54
N PHE A 168 8.31 3.04 1.67
CA PHE A 168 9.73 2.66 1.77
C PHE A 168 10.07 1.41 0.97
N LEU A 169 9.17 0.43 0.83
CA LEU A 169 9.42 -0.74 -0.01
C LEU A 169 9.58 -0.36 -1.48
N ASN A 170 8.76 0.55 -1.99
CA ASN A 170 8.95 1.07 -3.35
C ASN A 170 10.29 1.82 -3.49
N TRP A 171 10.65 2.63 -2.49
CA TRP A 171 11.94 3.29 -2.49
C TRP A 171 13.11 2.30 -2.50
N ILE A 172 13.04 1.25 -1.67
CA ILE A 172 14.06 0.19 -1.60
C ILE A 172 14.17 -0.53 -2.95
N SER A 173 13.06 -0.83 -3.63
CA SER A 173 13.12 -1.51 -4.93
C SER A 173 13.86 -0.65 -5.95
N ARG A 174 13.52 0.64 -6.07
CA ARG A 174 14.26 1.56 -6.95
C ARG A 174 15.72 1.72 -6.56
N PHE A 175 16.01 1.82 -5.27
CA PHE A 175 17.38 1.95 -4.78
C PHE A 175 18.22 0.72 -5.11
N LEU A 176 17.67 -0.48 -5.02
CA LEU A 176 18.35 -1.71 -5.41
C LEU A 176 18.74 -1.68 -6.88
N ILE A 177 17.78 -1.39 -7.77
CA ILE A 177 18.04 -1.35 -9.22
C ILE A 177 19.04 -0.26 -9.60
N SER A 178 18.86 0.96 -9.11
CA SER A 178 19.81 2.05 -9.38
C SER A 178 21.20 1.76 -8.80
N GLY A 179 21.28 1.04 -7.67
CA GLY A 179 22.54 0.59 -7.10
C GLY A 179 23.24 -0.45 -7.98
N GLU A 180 22.49 -1.39 -8.54
CA GLU A 180 23.01 -2.40 -9.49
C GLU A 180 23.47 -1.74 -10.81
N GLU A 181 22.68 -0.83 -11.37
CA GLU A 181 23.04 -0.04 -12.57
C GLU A 181 24.33 0.74 -12.36
N PHE A 182 24.44 1.42 -11.20
CA PHE A 182 25.65 2.15 -10.83
C PHE A 182 26.86 1.23 -10.75
N LEU A 183 26.74 0.07 -10.09
CA LEU A 183 27.84 -0.90 -9.95
C LEU A 183 28.24 -1.55 -11.28
N ALA A 184 27.27 -1.90 -12.13
CA ALA A 184 27.50 -2.47 -13.45
C ALA A 184 28.30 -1.52 -14.35
N GLY A 185 28.11 -0.20 -14.19
CA GLY A 185 28.90 0.81 -14.89
C GLY A 185 30.40 0.80 -14.56
N TYR A 186 30.79 0.34 -13.36
CA TYR A 186 32.19 0.21 -12.96
C TYR A 186 32.75 -1.20 -13.15
N PHE A 187 31.94 -2.23 -12.93
CA PHE A 187 32.34 -3.63 -12.93
C PHE A 187 31.40 -4.46 -13.82
N PRO A 188 31.80 -4.79 -15.06
CA PRO A 188 30.97 -5.58 -15.97
C PRO A 188 30.59 -6.97 -15.45
N GLN A 189 31.36 -7.51 -14.50
CA GLN A 189 31.09 -8.82 -13.87
C GLN A 189 29.88 -8.79 -12.92
N VAL A 190 29.32 -7.62 -12.63
CA VAL A 190 28.16 -7.43 -11.74
C VAL A 190 26.84 -7.79 -12.42
N GLU A 191 26.83 -8.20 -13.70
CA GLU A 191 25.64 -8.78 -14.35
C GLU A 191 25.04 -9.95 -13.57
N LEU A 192 25.87 -10.71 -12.84
CA LEU A 192 25.43 -11.80 -11.98
C LEU A 192 24.59 -11.30 -10.77
N ALA A 193 24.75 -10.05 -10.35
CA ALA A 193 23.97 -9.46 -9.26
C ALA A 193 22.49 -9.34 -9.63
N TYR A 194 22.16 -8.94 -10.87
CA TYR A 194 20.77 -8.90 -11.34
C TYR A 194 20.10 -10.28 -11.23
N TRP A 195 20.79 -11.35 -11.63
CA TRP A 195 20.27 -12.71 -11.51
C TRP A 195 20.09 -13.15 -10.06
N ILE A 196 20.99 -12.75 -9.16
CA ILE A 196 20.83 -13.00 -7.72
C ILE A 196 19.60 -12.28 -7.19
N THR A 197 19.42 -11.00 -7.51
CA THR A 197 18.29 -10.18 -7.04
C THR A 197 16.96 -10.70 -7.60
N ALA A 198 16.91 -11.06 -8.89
CA ALA A 198 15.77 -11.75 -9.48
C ALA A 198 15.49 -13.10 -8.81
N GLY A 199 16.53 -13.88 -8.49
CA GLY A 199 16.42 -15.14 -7.78
C GLY A 199 15.84 -14.98 -6.37
N LEU A 200 16.32 -13.98 -5.61
CA LEU A 200 15.80 -13.63 -4.29
C LEU A 200 14.35 -13.15 -4.37
N GLY A 201 14.01 -12.35 -5.38
CA GLY A 201 12.63 -11.97 -5.68
C GLY A 201 11.74 -13.19 -5.97
N GLY A 202 12.19 -14.12 -6.81
CA GLY A 202 11.50 -15.37 -7.10
C GLY A 202 11.25 -16.23 -5.87
N LEU A 203 12.26 -16.37 -5.00
CA LEU A 203 12.11 -17.05 -3.70
C LEU A 203 11.08 -16.33 -2.81
N GLY A 204 11.11 -15.00 -2.79
CA GLY A 204 10.15 -14.19 -2.05
C GLY A 204 8.69 -14.40 -2.51
N ILE A 205 8.47 -14.56 -3.82
CA ILE A 205 7.16 -14.92 -4.39
C ILE A 205 6.70 -16.28 -3.85
N VAL A 206 7.56 -17.30 -3.95
CA VAL A 206 7.23 -18.67 -3.51
C VAL A 206 6.92 -18.70 -2.00
N ILE A 207 7.77 -18.08 -1.18
CA ILE A 207 7.58 -18.00 0.28
C ILE A 207 6.28 -17.28 0.63
N SER A 208 5.97 -16.18 -0.08
CA SER A 208 4.75 -15.42 0.16
C SER A 208 3.50 -16.23 -0.22
N LEU A 209 3.51 -16.93 -1.36
CA LEU A 209 2.41 -17.79 -1.79
C LEU A 209 2.18 -18.95 -0.82
N ILE A 210 3.24 -19.66 -0.42
CA ILE A 210 3.16 -20.73 0.59
C ILE A 210 2.60 -20.18 1.90
N SER A 211 3.05 -19.00 2.32
CA SER A 211 2.59 -18.36 3.56
C SER A 211 1.12 -17.94 3.51
N ILE A 212 0.64 -17.44 2.36
CA ILE A 212 -0.77 -17.11 2.13
C ILE A 212 -1.64 -18.37 2.25
N ILE A 213 -1.21 -19.46 1.61
CA ILE A 213 -1.95 -20.72 1.56
C ILE A 213 -2.01 -21.42 2.92
N TRP A 214 -0.84 -21.57 3.57
CA TRP A 214 -0.67 -22.52 4.67
C TRP A 214 -0.73 -21.86 6.05
N ARG A 215 -0.17 -20.65 6.20
CA ARG A 215 0.04 -20.01 7.51
C ARG A 215 -1.05 -19.02 7.88
N SER A 216 -1.81 -18.52 6.91
CA SER A 216 -2.78 -17.46 7.19
C SER A 216 -4.07 -17.97 7.82
N ARG A 217 -4.32 -17.50 9.05
CA ARG A 217 -5.64 -17.59 9.70
C ARG A 217 -6.36 -16.25 9.62
N GLU A 218 -5.66 -15.15 9.91
CA GLU A 218 -6.24 -13.80 9.97
C GLU A 218 -6.10 -13.02 8.66
N ARG A 219 -7.11 -12.17 8.35
CA ARG A 219 -7.10 -11.31 7.15
C ARG A 219 -5.91 -10.33 7.12
N ILE A 220 -5.55 -9.75 8.27
CA ILE A 220 -4.40 -8.82 8.38
C ILE A 220 -3.09 -9.55 8.07
N GLN A 221 -2.97 -10.82 8.46
CA GLN A 221 -1.82 -11.65 8.14
C GLN A 221 -1.74 -11.96 6.64
N ARG A 222 -2.87 -12.19 5.96
CA ARG A 222 -2.89 -12.34 4.48
C ARG A 222 -2.38 -11.09 3.80
N MET A 223 -2.84 -9.94 4.27
CA MET A 223 -2.47 -8.63 3.75
C MET A 223 -0.96 -8.37 3.89
N ARG A 224 -0.35 -8.78 5.01
CA ARG A 224 1.12 -8.79 5.19
C ARG A 224 1.83 -9.60 4.11
N MET A 225 1.39 -10.83 3.90
CA MET A 225 2.01 -11.70 2.91
C MET A 225 1.74 -11.21 1.47
N ALA A 226 0.60 -10.55 1.24
CA ALA A 226 0.28 -9.94 -0.05
C ALA A 226 1.23 -8.78 -0.39
N ILE A 227 1.64 -7.99 0.61
CA ILE A 227 2.66 -6.94 0.43
C ILE A 227 4.00 -7.56 0.10
N GLY A 228 4.38 -8.65 0.78
CA GLY A 228 5.59 -9.41 0.44
C GLY A 228 5.56 -9.94 -0.99
N LEU A 229 4.45 -10.57 -1.37
CA LEU A 229 4.22 -11.06 -2.72
C LEU A 229 4.35 -9.95 -3.76
N TRP A 230 3.63 -8.83 -3.56
CA TRP A 230 3.68 -7.66 -4.42
C TRP A 230 5.10 -7.10 -4.55
N PHE A 231 5.81 -6.89 -3.44
CA PHE A 231 7.17 -6.35 -3.45
C PHE A 231 8.14 -7.27 -4.19
N SER A 232 8.07 -8.58 -3.92
CA SER A 232 8.90 -9.56 -4.63
C SER A 232 8.59 -9.61 -6.13
N THR A 233 7.32 -9.54 -6.52
CA THR A 233 6.93 -9.44 -7.94
C THR A 233 7.43 -8.13 -8.57
N LEU A 234 7.35 -7.01 -7.86
CA LEU A 234 7.86 -5.72 -8.32
C LEU A 234 9.36 -5.79 -8.59
N VAL A 235 10.16 -6.29 -7.64
CA VAL A 235 11.61 -6.43 -7.79
C VAL A 235 11.97 -7.31 -8.99
N VAL A 236 11.33 -8.47 -9.14
CA VAL A 236 11.56 -9.35 -10.31
C VAL A 236 11.23 -8.62 -11.61
N LEU A 237 10.11 -7.91 -11.66
CA LEU A 237 9.70 -7.18 -12.85
C LEU A 237 10.69 -6.05 -13.19
N GLU A 238 11.13 -5.28 -12.20
CA GLU A 238 12.09 -4.19 -12.40
C GLU A 238 13.45 -4.72 -12.88
N VAL A 239 13.96 -5.80 -12.30
CA VAL A 239 15.21 -6.44 -12.76
C VAL A 239 15.06 -6.96 -14.19
N LEU A 240 13.96 -7.65 -14.52
CA LEU A 240 13.75 -8.16 -15.87
C LEU A 240 13.67 -7.03 -16.90
N LEU A 241 13.04 -5.91 -16.55
CA LEU A 241 13.00 -4.73 -17.42
C LEU A 241 14.39 -4.10 -17.57
N ALA A 242 15.19 -4.05 -16.51
CA ALA A 242 16.57 -3.54 -16.57
C ALA A 242 17.50 -4.41 -17.42
N ILE A 243 17.31 -5.74 -17.43
CA ILE A 243 18.08 -6.66 -18.28
C ILE A 243 17.67 -6.53 -19.76
N LEU A 244 16.40 -6.22 -20.04
CA LEU A 244 15.85 -6.17 -21.41
C LEU A 244 16.09 -4.85 -22.15
N LEU A 245 16.37 -3.75 -21.43
CA LEU A 245 16.55 -2.39 -21.96
C LEU A 245 18.04 -2.05 -22.13
#